data_AF-A0A8T6G934-F1
#
_entry.id   AF-A0A8T6G934-F1
#
_cell.length_a   1.000
_cell.length_b   1.000
_cell.length_c   1.000
_cell.angle_alpha   90.00
_cell.angle_beta   90.00
_cell.angle_gamma   90.00
#
_symmetry.space_group_name_H-M   'P 1'
#
loop_
_entity.id
_entity.type
_entity.pdbx_description
1 polymer ?
#
loop_
_entity_poly.entity_id
_entity_poly.type
_entity_poly.pdbx_seq_one_letter_code
_entity_poly.pdbx_strand_id
1 'polypeptide(L)'
;MFATLMVVCSLIQVALAWWLPILRRIITPVVSGTVTILIAVSVLPIAFDTIQDLPSNAPSMAGPAIAGMTLLVSVIVTLRVSGRWRLVAPFISILSILAGCAVAVAFGVVETDRIAKASWFGIPEMPALSFELTPGKEFWALLPSFEILTLVLGIKTISDGVVIQQGSRQLPRAIDFRRVQGMVSVNGIGLGCCSPASPARCPQWQTPHTVST
;
A
#
# COMPACT_ATOMS: atom_id res chain seq x y z
N MET A 1 -8.30 13.86 -14.46
CA MET A 1 -6.83 13.88 -14.67
C MET A 1 -6.05 12.70 -14.07
N PHE A 2 -6.09 12.42 -12.76
CA PHE A 2 -5.32 11.29 -12.17
C PHE A 2 -5.70 9.92 -12.74
N ALA A 3 -6.98 9.71 -13.02
CA ALA A 3 -7.47 8.47 -13.63
C ALA A 3 -6.84 8.21 -15.01
N THR A 4 -6.71 9.23 -15.87
CA THR A 4 -6.08 9.06 -17.18
C THR A 4 -4.58 8.79 -17.06
N LEU A 5 -3.88 9.43 -16.11
CA LEU A 5 -2.48 9.13 -15.79
C LEU A 5 -2.29 7.68 -15.31
N MET A 6 -3.14 7.20 -14.41
CA MET A 6 -3.11 5.82 -13.92
C MET A 6 -3.33 4.79 -15.04
N VAL A 7 -4.21 5.08 -16.00
CA VAL A 7 -4.41 4.23 -17.17
C VAL A 7 -3.17 4.20 -18.06
N VAL A 8 -2.54 5.34 -18.30
CA VAL A 8 -1.28 5.41 -19.06
C VAL A 8 -0.17 4.63 -18.34
N CYS A 9 -0.01 4.82 -17.04
CA CYS A 9 0.92 4.07 -16.22
C CYS A 9 0.65 2.57 -16.21
N SER A 10 -0.62 2.15 -16.17
CA SER A 10 -1.02 0.73 -16.25
C SER A 10 -0.54 0.08 -17.56
N LEU A 11 -0.75 0.76 -18.69
CA LEU A 11 -0.27 0.29 -20.00
C LEU A 11 1.26 0.18 -20.01
N ILE A 12 1.94 1.17 -19.46
CA ILE A 12 3.41 1.17 -19.38
C ILE A 12 3.92 0.07 -18.45
N GLN A 13 3.24 -0.20 -17.34
CA GLN A 13 3.61 -1.29 -16.42
C GLN A 13 3.41 -2.68 -17.05
N VAL A 14 2.36 -2.86 -17.85
CA VAL A 14 2.17 -4.09 -18.63
C VAL A 14 3.27 -4.22 -19.69
N ALA A 15 3.65 -3.13 -20.37
CA ALA A 15 4.79 -3.13 -21.28
C ALA A 15 6.11 -3.43 -20.57
N LEU A 16 6.31 -2.91 -19.36
CA LEU A 16 7.48 -3.19 -18.52
C LEU A 16 7.57 -4.67 -18.15
N ALA A 17 6.43 -5.34 -17.95
CA ALA A 17 6.40 -6.78 -17.74
C ALA A 17 6.97 -7.54 -18.96
N TRP A 18 6.72 -7.09 -20.18
CA TRP A 18 7.31 -7.70 -21.38
C TRP A 18 8.83 -7.47 -21.48
N TRP A 19 9.35 -6.38 -20.91
CA TRP A 19 10.80 -6.10 -20.82
C TRP A 19 11.51 -6.66 -19.58
N LEU A 20 10.82 -7.45 -18.77
CA LEU A 20 11.41 -8.14 -17.62
C LEU A 20 12.74 -8.89 -17.90
N PRO A 21 12.93 -9.62 -19.03
CA PRO A 21 14.19 -10.31 -19.31
C PRO A 21 15.40 -9.38 -19.53
N ILE A 22 15.16 -8.09 -19.81
CA ILE A 22 16.19 -7.05 -19.93
C ILE A 22 16.41 -6.38 -18.57
N LEU A 23 15.32 -6.02 -17.88
CA LEU A 23 15.36 -5.36 -16.57
C LEU A 23 16.05 -6.21 -15.48
N ARG A 24 15.97 -7.55 -15.55
CA ARG A 24 16.63 -8.45 -14.60
C ARG A 24 18.15 -8.28 -14.52
N ARG A 25 18.79 -7.70 -15.54
CA ARG A 25 20.25 -7.46 -15.54
C ARG A 25 20.62 -6.24 -14.70
N ILE A 26 19.64 -5.34 -14.46
CA ILE A 26 19.80 -4.09 -13.72
C ILE A 26 19.26 -4.26 -12.28
N ILE A 27 18.19 -5.04 -12.10
CA ILE A 27 17.57 -5.31 -10.80
C ILE A 27 18.36 -6.38 -10.06
N THR A 28 19.44 -5.97 -9.40
CA THR A 28 20.17 -6.82 -8.46
C THR A 28 19.43 -6.86 -7.10
N PRO A 29 19.65 -7.89 -6.26
CA PRO A 29 19.08 -7.94 -4.91
C PRO A 29 19.37 -6.69 -4.07
N VAL A 30 20.51 -6.05 -4.31
CA VAL A 30 20.91 -4.80 -3.64
C VAL A 30 19.96 -3.65 -4.00
N VAL A 31 19.68 -3.45 -5.29
CA VAL A 31 18.78 -2.37 -5.76
C VAL A 31 17.34 -2.61 -5.28
N SER A 32 16.88 -3.86 -5.35
CA SER A 32 15.56 -4.26 -4.87
C SER A 32 15.38 -3.96 -3.36
N GLY A 33 16.39 -4.31 -2.55
CA GLY A 33 16.39 -4.07 -1.12
C GLY A 33 16.39 -2.58 -0.77
N THR A 34 17.23 -1.78 -1.44
CA THR A 34 17.29 -0.33 -1.18
C THR A 34 16.00 0.37 -1.54
N VAL A 35 15.40 0.05 -2.70
CA VAL A 35 14.10 0.61 -3.10
C VAL A 35 13.01 0.26 -2.09
N THR A 36 12.95 -0.98 -1.61
CA THR A 36 11.95 -1.40 -0.63
C THR A 36 12.10 -0.66 0.70
N ILE A 37 13.33 -0.46 1.18
CA ILE A 37 13.59 0.31 2.40
C ILE A 37 13.22 1.79 2.21
N LEU A 38 13.54 2.39 1.06
CA LEU A 38 13.17 3.77 0.74
C LEU A 38 11.65 3.97 0.74
N ILE A 39 10.89 3.02 0.19
CA ILE A 39 9.42 3.05 0.23
C ILE A 39 8.95 3.02 1.69
N ALA A 40 9.48 2.12 2.52
CA ALA A 40 9.10 2.01 3.93
C ALA A 40 9.41 3.30 4.71
N VAL A 41 10.59 3.88 4.50
CA VAL A 41 11.00 5.15 5.12
C VAL A 41 10.12 6.31 4.67
N SER A 42 9.69 6.32 3.40
CA SER A 42 8.81 7.37 2.86
C SER A 42 7.40 7.29 3.44
N VAL A 43 6.91 6.10 3.79
CA VAL A 43 5.58 5.90 4.39
C VAL A 43 5.59 6.13 5.90
N LEU A 44 6.74 5.99 6.55
CA LEU A 44 6.90 6.16 7.99
C LEU A 44 6.35 7.51 8.54
N PRO A 45 6.65 8.70 7.97
CA PRO A 45 6.10 9.95 8.47
C PRO A 45 4.57 10.01 8.34
N ILE A 46 4.02 9.50 7.23
CA ILE A 46 2.58 9.44 6.99
C ILE A 46 1.88 8.60 8.08
N ALA A 47 2.52 7.49 8.49
CA ALA A 47 2.03 6.67 9.58
C ALA A 47 2.04 7.42 10.92
N PHE A 48 3.10 8.19 11.22
CA PHE A 48 3.17 8.98 12.44
C PHE A 48 2.13 10.10 12.50
N ASP A 49 1.86 10.76 11.37
CA ASP A 49 0.80 11.76 11.28
C ASP A 49 -0.58 11.12 11.51
N THR A 50 -0.81 9.93 10.94
CA THR A 50 -2.07 9.17 11.14
C THR A 50 -2.26 8.73 12.59
N ILE A 51 -1.18 8.42 13.32
CA ILE A 51 -1.24 8.05 14.74
C ILE A 51 -1.58 9.25 15.63
N GLN A 52 -1.28 10.47 15.17
CA GLN A 52 -1.56 11.72 15.88
C GLN A 52 -2.92 12.33 15.52
N ASP A 53 -3.51 11.90 14.40
CA ASP A 53 -4.85 12.30 13.95
C ASP A 53 -5.95 11.65 14.82
N LEU A 54 -6.07 12.14 16.05
CA LEU A 54 -7.09 11.73 17.02
C LEU A 54 -8.15 12.83 17.20
N PRO A 55 -9.40 12.45 17.52
CA PRO A 55 -10.45 13.42 17.83
C PRO A 55 -10.04 14.31 19.00
N SER A 56 -10.48 15.57 18.98
CA SER A 56 -10.05 16.62 19.92
C SER A 56 -10.30 16.32 21.40
N ASN A 57 -11.15 15.35 21.71
CA ASN A 57 -11.46 14.91 23.08
C ASN A 57 -10.62 13.70 23.55
N ALA A 58 -9.72 13.17 22.71
CA ALA A 58 -8.92 12.01 23.06
C ALA A 58 -7.67 12.37 23.87
N PRO A 59 -7.25 11.53 24.83
CA PRO A 59 -6.00 11.72 25.54
C PRO A 59 -4.80 11.70 24.57
N SER A 60 -3.84 12.60 24.75
CA SER A 60 -2.60 12.64 23.92
C SER A 60 -1.80 11.33 23.96
N MET A 61 -1.98 10.52 25.00
CA MET A 61 -1.35 9.21 25.15
C MET A 61 -2.05 8.09 24.37
N ALA A 62 -3.27 8.30 23.87
CA ALA A 62 -4.05 7.25 23.20
C ALA A 62 -3.41 6.84 21.87
N GLY A 63 -2.96 7.79 21.04
CA GLY A 63 -2.30 7.52 19.75
C GLY A 63 -1.04 6.64 19.90
N PRO A 64 -0.04 7.08 20.68
CA PRO A 64 1.16 6.30 20.94
C PRO A 64 0.89 4.95 21.62
N ALA A 65 -0.11 4.86 22.50
CA ALA A 65 -0.48 3.59 23.15
C ALA A 65 -1.07 2.57 22.16
N ILE A 66 -1.96 3.00 21.27
CA ILE A 66 -2.56 2.14 20.23
C ILE A 66 -1.48 1.66 19.26
N ALA A 67 -0.64 2.59 18.77
CA ALA A 67 0.45 2.27 17.84
C ALA A 67 1.49 1.35 18.49
N GLY A 68 1.90 1.67 19.72
CA GLY A 68 2.84 0.88 20.50
C GLY A 68 2.33 -0.54 20.76
N MET A 69 1.06 -0.69 21.16
CA MET A 69 0.46 -2.01 21.37
C MET A 69 0.38 -2.82 20.06
N THR A 70 -0.06 -2.19 18.97
CA THR A 70 -0.16 -2.85 17.66
C THR A 70 1.21 -3.31 17.18
N LEU A 71 2.23 -2.45 17.31
CA LEU A 71 3.60 -2.76 16.93
C LEU A 71 4.19 -3.87 17.82
N LEU A 72 4.00 -3.79 19.13
CA LEU A 72 4.47 -4.79 20.08
C LEU A 72 3.89 -6.17 19.75
N VAL A 73 2.58 -6.26 19.53
CA VAL A 73 1.94 -7.54 19.16
C VAL A 73 2.43 -8.02 17.80
N SER A 74 2.57 -7.14 16.81
CA SER A 74 3.13 -7.47 15.49
C SER A 74 4.55 -8.05 15.59
N VAL A 75 5.42 -7.45 16.40
CA VAL A 75 6.80 -7.93 16.63
C VAL A 75 6.80 -9.27 17.36
N ILE A 76 6.00 -9.43 18.43
CA ILE A 76 5.91 -10.71 19.14
C ILE A 76 5.45 -11.81 18.21
N VAL A 77 4.39 -11.57 17.41
CA VAL A 77 3.88 -12.52 16.43
C VAL A 77 4.97 -12.88 15.42
N THR A 78 5.66 -11.88 14.86
CA THR A 78 6.70 -12.10 13.86
C THR A 78 7.88 -12.91 14.41
N LEU A 79 8.28 -12.68 15.66
CA LEU A 79 9.41 -13.37 16.29
C LEU A 79 9.06 -14.76 16.84
N ARG A 80 7.82 -14.98 17.34
CA ARG A 80 7.38 -16.26 17.93
C ARG A 80 6.92 -17.28 16.88
N VAL A 81 6.52 -16.83 15.69
CA VAL A 81 6.02 -17.72 14.64
C VAL A 81 7.21 -18.44 13.97
N SER A 82 7.39 -19.72 14.30
CA SER A 82 8.41 -20.58 13.70
C SER A 82 7.79 -21.82 13.01
N GLY A 83 8.48 -22.33 11.99
CA GLY A 83 8.10 -23.56 11.29
C GLY A 83 6.78 -23.46 10.50
N ARG A 84 5.91 -24.46 10.65
CA ARG A 84 4.63 -24.61 9.91
C ARG A 84 3.67 -23.43 10.11
N TRP A 85 3.81 -22.71 11.23
CA TRP A 85 3.01 -21.54 11.58
C TRP A 85 3.30 -20.31 10.70
N ARG A 86 4.43 -20.29 9.98
CA ARG A 86 4.75 -19.20 9.04
C ARG A 86 3.75 -19.09 7.88
N LEU A 87 3.07 -20.19 7.52
CA LEU A 87 1.97 -20.17 6.54
C LEU A 87 0.71 -19.48 7.09
N VAL A 88 0.53 -19.49 8.41
CA VAL A 88 -0.61 -18.86 9.11
C VAL A 88 -0.26 -17.45 9.59
N ALA A 89 0.99 -17.02 9.46
CA ALA A 89 1.47 -15.70 9.87
C ALA A 89 0.59 -14.52 9.40
N PRO A 90 0.03 -14.50 8.17
CA PRO A 90 -0.87 -13.41 7.76
C PRO A 90 -2.14 -13.34 8.61
N PHE A 91 -2.71 -14.49 8.97
CA PHE A 91 -3.89 -14.55 9.85
C PHE A 91 -3.54 -14.15 11.28
N ILE A 92 -2.35 -14.54 11.77
CA ILE A 92 -1.91 -14.16 13.11
C ILE A 92 -1.64 -12.64 13.19
N SER A 93 -1.22 -12.01 12.09
CA SER A 93 -1.06 -10.55 12.01
C SER A 93 -2.38 -9.80 12.24
N ILE A 94 -3.53 -10.38 11.89
CA ILE A 94 -4.86 -9.78 12.18
C ILE A 94 -5.05 -9.57 13.70
N LEU A 95 -4.44 -10.43 14.54
CA LEU A 95 -4.50 -10.28 15.99
C LEU A 95 -3.79 -9.00 16.48
N SER A 96 -2.77 -8.53 15.76
CA SER A 96 -2.11 -7.25 16.09
C SER A 96 -3.06 -6.06 15.91
N ILE A 97 -3.84 -6.07 14.83
CA ILE A 97 -4.86 -5.05 14.55
C ILE A 97 -5.97 -5.12 15.61
N LEU A 98 -6.42 -6.33 15.97
CA LEU A 98 -7.45 -6.51 16.99
C LEU A 98 -7.00 -6.02 18.37
N ALA A 99 -5.73 -6.25 18.73
CA ALA A 99 -5.15 -5.74 19.96
C ALA A 99 -5.08 -4.21 19.99
N GLY A 100 -4.67 -3.58 18.87
CA GLY A 100 -4.72 -2.12 18.73
C GLY A 100 -6.14 -1.55 18.86
N CYS A 101 -7.11 -2.22 18.22
CA CYS A 101 -8.52 -1.83 18.30
C CYS A 101 -9.07 -1.95 19.73
N ALA A 102 -8.72 -3.01 20.47
CA ALA A 102 -9.13 -3.18 21.86
C ALA A 102 -8.63 -2.03 22.76
N VAL A 103 -7.40 -1.57 22.54
CA VAL A 103 -6.86 -0.38 23.23
C VAL A 103 -7.61 0.87 22.81
N ALA A 104 -7.91 1.05 21.52
CA ALA A 104 -8.67 2.21 21.04
C ALA A 104 -10.08 2.30 21.66
N VAL A 105 -10.75 1.15 21.85
CA VAL A 105 -12.03 1.06 22.55
C VAL A 105 -11.87 1.44 24.03
N ALA A 106 -10.81 0.96 24.70
CA ALA A 106 -10.55 1.28 26.10
C ALA A 106 -10.31 2.78 26.35
N PHE A 107 -9.72 3.48 25.37
CA PHE A 107 -9.52 4.94 25.41
C PHE A 107 -10.75 5.75 24.95
N GLY A 108 -11.83 5.10 24.51
CA GLY A 108 -13.05 5.79 24.06
C GLY A 108 -12.90 6.58 22.76
N VAL A 109 -11.88 6.29 21.96
CA VAL A 109 -11.59 6.99 20.70
C VAL A 109 -12.48 6.49 19.55
N VAL A 110 -13.12 5.33 19.72
CA VAL A 110 -13.94 4.68 18.69
C VAL A 110 -15.37 5.24 18.68
N GLU A 111 -15.75 5.85 17.56
CA GLU A 111 -17.12 6.32 17.32
C GLU A 111 -18.04 5.15 16.96
N THR A 112 -18.66 4.55 17.98
CA THR A 112 -19.54 3.37 17.84
C THR A 112 -20.85 3.65 17.09
N ASP A 113 -21.29 4.92 17.05
CA ASP A 113 -22.49 5.35 16.33
C ASP A 113 -22.38 5.11 14.81
N ARG A 114 -21.19 5.30 14.22
CA ARG A 114 -20.95 4.99 12.80
C ARG A 114 -21.08 3.51 12.50
N ILE A 115 -20.67 2.64 13.43
CA ILE A 115 -20.74 1.19 13.28
C ILE A 115 -22.20 0.73 13.35
N ALA A 116 -22.99 1.29 14.28
CA ALA A 116 -24.40 0.96 14.44
C ALA A 116 -25.27 1.41 13.25
N LYS A 117 -24.90 2.52 12.61
CA LYS A 117 -25.60 3.07 11.43
C LYS A 117 -25.10 2.51 10.09
N ALA A 118 -24.05 1.70 10.10
CA ALA A 118 -23.50 1.12 8.89
C ALA A 118 -24.47 0.11 8.27
N SER A 119 -24.63 0.18 6.94
CA SER A 119 -25.41 -0.82 6.21
C SER A 119 -24.65 -2.14 6.14
N TRP A 120 -25.35 -3.27 6.32
CA TRP A 120 -24.76 -4.62 6.20
C TRP A 120 -24.20 -4.91 4.81
N PHE A 121 -24.76 -4.26 3.79
CA PHE A 121 -24.23 -4.23 2.42
C PHE A 121 -23.94 -2.79 2.02
N GLY A 122 -22.68 -2.50 1.70
CA GLY A 122 -22.25 -1.24 1.11
C GLY A 122 -21.78 -1.48 -0.32
N ILE A 123 -22.39 -0.80 -1.28
CA ILE A 123 -21.82 -0.67 -2.62
C ILE A 123 -20.84 0.49 -2.55
N PRO A 124 -19.55 0.32 -2.90
CA PRO A 124 -18.62 1.43 -2.90
C PRO A 124 -19.12 2.51 -3.84
N GLU A 125 -19.08 3.76 -3.40
CA GLU A 125 -19.39 4.88 -4.27
C GLU A 125 -18.42 4.84 -5.45
N MET A 126 -18.93 4.55 -6.64
CA MET A 126 -18.15 4.58 -7.87
C MET A 126 -17.99 6.06 -8.24
N PRO A 127 -16.80 6.66 -8.07
CA PRO A 127 -16.63 8.06 -8.42
C PRO A 127 -16.88 8.23 -9.92
N ALA A 128 -17.48 9.37 -10.29
CA ALA A 128 -17.86 9.62 -11.67
C ALA A 128 -16.66 9.43 -12.61
N LEU A 129 -16.86 8.57 -13.61
CA LEU A 129 -15.89 8.12 -14.59
C LEU A 129 -15.51 9.28 -15.52
N SER A 130 -14.70 10.20 -15.01
CA SER A 130 -14.28 11.43 -15.66
C SER A 130 -12.95 11.19 -16.38
N PHE A 131 -13.03 10.58 -17.55
CA PHE A 131 -11.91 10.58 -18.49
C PHE A 131 -11.81 11.98 -19.10
N GLU A 132 -11.04 12.84 -18.47
CA GLU A 132 -10.57 14.07 -19.10
C GLU A 132 -9.56 13.69 -20.19
N LEU A 133 -10.07 13.48 -21.40
CA LEU A 133 -9.32 13.14 -22.61
C LEU A 133 -8.54 14.32 -23.21
N THR A 134 -8.53 15.48 -22.54
CA THR A 134 -7.75 16.64 -22.96
C THR A 134 -6.45 16.67 -22.16
N PRO A 135 -5.31 16.23 -22.72
CA PRO A 135 -4.02 16.31 -22.03
C PRO A 135 -3.61 17.77 -21.88
N GLY A 136 -4.00 18.39 -20.77
CA GLY A 136 -3.58 19.74 -20.39
C GLY A 136 -2.09 19.80 -20.04
N LYS A 137 -1.57 21.01 -19.80
CA LYS A 137 -0.16 21.23 -19.42
C LYS A 137 0.23 20.49 -18.14
N GLU A 138 -0.70 20.38 -17.20
CA GLU A 138 -0.50 19.67 -15.94
C GLU A 138 -0.29 18.16 -16.16
N PHE A 139 -0.90 17.57 -17.20
CA PHE A 139 -0.80 16.13 -17.47
C PHE A 139 0.63 15.79 -17.87
N TRP A 140 1.20 16.58 -18.76
CA TRP A 140 2.60 16.45 -19.18
C TRP A 140 3.60 16.74 -18.06
N ALA A 141 3.24 17.60 -17.10
CA ALA A 141 4.08 17.89 -15.94
C ALA A 141 4.10 16.74 -14.91
N LEU A 142 2.97 16.06 -14.69
CA LEU A 142 2.85 14.98 -13.70
C LEU A 142 3.27 13.61 -14.25
N LEU A 143 3.20 13.41 -15.56
CA LEU A 143 3.51 12.13 -16.20
C LEU A 143 4.89 11.55 -15.81
N PRO A 144 6.00 12.33 -15.77
CA PRO A 144 7.30 11.78 -15.40
C PRO A 144 7.34 11.25 -13.97
N SER A 145 6.68 11.93 -13.03
CA SER A 145 6.63 11.49 -11.62
C SER A 145 5.84 10.19 -11.49
N PHE A 146 4.69 10.09 -12.13
CA PHE A 146 3.88 8.86 -12.13
C PHE A 146 4.55 7.69 -12.84
N GLU A 147 5.31 7.98 -13.89
CA GLU A 147 6.10 6.99 -14.62
C GLU A 147 7.20 6.40 -13.73
N ILE A 148 7.96 7.26 -13.04
CA ILE A 148 8.98 6.82 -12.09
C ILE A 148 8.34 5.99 -10.95
N LEU A 149 7.20 6.43 -10.41
CA LEU A 149 6.47 5.67 -9.39
C LEU A 149 6.07 4.28 -9.90
N THR A 150 5.56 4.18 -11.12
CA THR A 150 5.15 2.92 -11.75
C THR A 150 6.33 1.98 -11.96
N LEU A 151 7.49 2.52 -12.32
CA LEU A 151 8.74 1.78 -12.43
C LEU A 151 9.19 1.24 -11.06
N VAL A 152 9.19 2.09 -10.03
CA VAL A 152 9.51 1.71 -8.65
C VAL A 152 8.58 0.61 -8.15
N LEU A 153 7.28 0.73 -8.41
CA LEU A 153 6.28 -0.29 -8.09
C LEU A 153 6.54 -1.59 -8.85
N GLY A 154 6.90 -1.51 -10.13
CA GLY A 154 7.29 -2.67 -10.93
C GLY A 154 8.50 -3.41 -10.33
N ILE A 155 9.54 -2.68 -9.94
CA ILE A 155 10.71 -3.25 -9.23
C ILE A 155 10.28 -3.93 -7.93
N LYS A 156 9.41 -3.30 -7.15
CA LYS A 156 8.88 -3.90 -5.91
C LYS A 156 8.11 -5.19 -6.19
N THR A 157 7.22 -5.22 -7.18
CA THR A 157 6.46 -6.43 -7.53
C THR A 157 7.38 -7.59 -7.93
N ILE A 158 8.45 -7.30 -8.69
CA ILE A 158 9.47 -8.30 -9.07
C ILE A 158 10.18 -8.83 -7.82
N SER A 159 10.55 -7.92 -6.91
CA SER A 159 11.26 -8.22 -5.67
C SER A 159 10.46 -9.17 -4.79
N ASP A 160 9.19 -8.83 -4.55
CA ASP A 160 8.26 -9.64 -3.75
C ASP A 160 8.06 -11.00 -4.43
N GLY A 161 7.94 -11.03 -5.76
CA GLY A 161 7.79 -12.26 -6.52
C GLY A 161 8.96 -13.24 -6.37
N VAL A 162 10.20 -12.73 -6.36
CA VAL A 162 11.40 -13.55 -6.15
C VAL A 162 11.44 -14.10 -4.72
N VAL A 163 11.20 -13.25 -3.71
CA VAL A 163 11.22 -13.64 -2.30
C VAL A 163 10.12 -14.66 -2.00
N ILE A 164 8.92 -14.49 -2.56
CA ILE A 164 7.82 -15.44 -2.41
C ILE A 164 8.20 -16.79 -3.01
N GLN A 165 8.81 -16.83 -4.18
CA GLN A 165 9.24 -18.09 -4.79
C GLN A 165 10.34 -18.80 -3.97
N GLN A 166 11.30 -18.05 -3.45
CA GLN A 166 12.36 -18.57 -2.59
C GLN A 166 11.82 -19.06 -1.24
N GLY A 167 10.87 -18.34 -0.65
CA GLY A 167 10.26 -18.68 0.63
C GLY A 167 9.20 -19.79 0.55
N SER A 168 8.57 -19.97 -0.61
CA SER A 168 7.54 -20.98 -0.83
C SER A 168 8.10 -22.38 -1.10
N ARG A 169 9.31 -22.49 -1.66
CA ARG A 169 9.89 -23.78 -2.05
C ARG A 169 10.80 -24.34 -0.97
N GLN A 170 10.64 -25.64 -0.69
CA GLN A 170 11.48 -26.38 0.27
C GLN A 170 12.87 -26.72 -0.29
N LEU A 171 13.05 -26.73 -1.62
CA LEU A 171 14.31 -27.03 -2.29
C LEU A 171 14.72 -25.86 -3.19
N PRO A 172 16.00 -25.41 -3.16
CA PRO A 172 16.49 -24.34 -4.00
C PRO A 172 16.42 -24.77 -5.47
N ARG A 173 15.54 -24.12 -6.23
CA ARG A 173 15.40 -24.27 -7.68
C ARG A 173 15.54 -22.91 -8.33
N ALA A 174 15.90 -22.89 -9.61
CA ALA A 174 15.91 -21.67 -10.41
C ALA A 174 14.55 -20.95 -10.34
N ILE A 175 14.60 -19.62 -10.23
CA ILE A 175 13.44 -18.73 -10.18
C ILE A 175 12.68 -18.83 -11.51
N ASP A 176 11.37 -19.02 -11.42
CA ASP A 176 10.49 -19.06 -12.59
C ASP A 176 10.05 -17.64 -12.93
N PHE A 177 10.81 -17.00 -13.83
CA PHE A 177 10.57 -15.63 -14.26
C PHE A 177 9.26 -15.44 -15.03
N ARG A 178 8.69 -16.50 -15.62
CA ARG A 178 7.39 -16.40 -16.29
C ARG A 178 6.27 -16.09 -15.31
N ARG A 179 6.35 -16.64 -14.09
CA ARG A 179 5.43 -16.31 -12.99
C ARG A 179 5.66 -14.92 -12.42
N VAL A 180 6.92 -14.49 -12.32
CA VAL A 180 7.25 -13.12 -11.90
C VAL A 180 6.72 -12.10 -12.92
N GLN A 181 6.86 -12.39 -14.21
CA GLN A 181 6.27 -11.60 -15.28
C GLN A 181 4.76 -11.52 -15.18
N GLY A 182 4.10 -12.65 -14.89
CA GLY A 182 2.66 -12.69 -14.62
C GLY A 182 2.25 -11.79 -13.46
N MET A 183 3.02 -11.77 -12.35
CA MET A 183 2.75 -10.88 -11.22
C MET A 183 2.83 -9.39 -11.61
N VAL A 184 3.83 -8.99 -12.39
CA VAL A 184 3.97 -7.59 -12.85
C VAL A 184 2.82 -7.21 -13.80
N SER A 185 2.45 -8.10 -14.73
CA SER A 185 1.33 -7.85 -15.65
C SER A 185 0.00 -7.73 -14.91
N VAL A 186 -0.26 -8.59 -13.92
CA VAL A 186 -1.47 -8.51 -13.08
C VAL A 186 -1.49 -7.22 -12.25
N ASN A 187 -0.34 -6.79 -11.72
CA ASN A 187 -0.24 -5.52 -11.00
C ASN A 187 -0.58 -4.31 -11.90
N GLY A 188 -0.03 -4.29 -13.12
CA GLY A 188 -0.35 -3.26 -14.12
C GLY A 188 -1.82 -3.24 -14.50
N ILE A 189 -2.41 -4.41 -14.79
CA ILE A 189 -3.85 -4.51 -15.10
C ILE A 189 -4.70 -4.04 -13.92
N GLY A 190 -4.34 -4.46 -12.69
CA GLY A 190 -5.03 -4.04 -11.47
C GLY A 190 -5.02 -2.52 -11.28
N LEU A 191 -3.88 -1.87 -11.53
CA LEU A 191 -3.76 -0.41 -11.49
C LEU A 191 -4.72 0.27 -12.48
N GLY A 192 -4.86 -0.29 -13.69
CA GLY A 192 -5.77 0.20 -14.71
C GLY A 192 -7.25 0.03 -14.31
N CYS A 193 -7.61 -1.14 -13.76
CA CYS A 193 -8.97 -1.42 -13.30
C CYS A 193 -9.38 -0.57 -12.08
N CYS A 194 -8.45 -0.27 -11.17
CA CYS A 194 -8.72 0.57 -9.99
C CYS A 194 -8.70 2.08 -10.30
N SER A 195 -8.16 2.49 -11.45
CA SER A 195 -8.12 3.88 -11.88
C SER A 195 -9.49 4.59 -11.83
N PRO A 196 -10.59 4.04 -12.41
CA PRO A 196 -11.92 4.66 -12.33
C PRO A 196 -12.55 4.61 -10.93
N ALA A 197 -12.03 3.80 -10.01
CA ALA A 197 -12.52 3.70 -8.63
C ALA A 197 -11.79 4.65 -7.66
N SER A 198 -10.78 5.39 -8.13
CA SER A 198 -10.04 6.33 -7.30
C SER A 198 -10.90 7.56 -7.02
N PRO A 199 -11.26 7.86 -5.76
CA PRO A 199 -12.09 9.01 -5.45
C PRO A 199 -11.38 10.28 -5.91
N ALA A 200 -12.02 11.02 -6.82
CA ALA A 200 -11.50 12.25 -7.41
C ALA A 200 -11.31 13.41 -6.41
N ARG A 201 -11.59 13.18 -5.12
CA ARG A 201 -11.42 14.11 -4.00
C ARG A 201 -11.43 13.29 -2.71
N CYS A 202 -10.27 13.06 -2.09
CA CYS A 202 -10.23 12.78 -0.66
C CYS A 202 -10.25 14.14 0.05
N PRO A 203 -11.32 14.53 0.77
CA PRO A 203 -11.39 15.80 1.49
C PRO A 203 -10.33 15.91 2.61
N GLN A 204 -9.76 14.77 3.02
CA GLN A 204 -8.88 14.65 4.17
C GLN A 204 -7.45 15.19 3.92
N TRP A 205 -7.05 15.40 2.66
CA TRP A 205 -5.75 16.00 2.30
C TRP A 205 -5.85 17.51 1.99
N GLN A 206 -7.00 18.13 2.27
CA GLN A 206 -7.26 19.55 2.01
C GLN A 206 -7.28 20.43 3.25
N THR A 207 -6.94 19.94 4.45
CA THR A 207 -6.74 20.87 5.57
C THR A 207 -5.54 21.76 5.26
N PRO A 208 -5.72 23.07 5.04
CA PRO A 208 -4.59 23.96 5.00
C PRO A 208 -4.03 23.96 6.41
N HIS A 209 -2.77 23.59 6.57
CA HIS A 209 -2.03 23.96 7.77
C HIS A 209 -1.94 25.49 7.78
N THR A 210 -2.97 26.16 8.30
CA THR A 210 -2.87 27.53 8.76
C THR A 210 -2.00 27.48 10.00
N VAL A 211 -0.70 27.64 9.78
CA VAL A 211 0.25 28.07 10.80
C VAL A 211 -0.22 29.45 11.26
N SER A 212 -1.03 29.51 12.31
CA SER A 212 -1.25 30.75 13.05
C SER A 212 0.01 30.99 13.88
N THR A 213 0.73 32.03 13.46
CA THR A 213 1.72 32.75 14.27
C THR A 213 1.07 33.38 15.50
#